data_AF-A0A959H298-F1
#
_entry.id   AF-A0A959H298-F1
#
_cell.length_a   1.000
_cell.length_b   1.000
_cell.length_c   1.000
_cell.angle_alpha   90.00
_cell.angle_beta   90.00
_cell.angle_gamma   90.00
#
_symmetry.space_group_name_H-M   'P 1'
#
loop_
_entity.id
_entity.type
_entity.pdbx_description
1 polymer ?
#
loop_
_entity_poly.entity_id
_entity_poly.type
_entity_poly.pdbx_seq_one_letter_code
_entity_poly.pdbx_strand_id
1 'polypeptide(L)'
;AIATAFAPAAAGYKVGDTARDFNLKNIDGKMVSLESIEGAKGYIVIFTCNHCPYAKAYEDRIIDLHKKYAPLGYPVVAINPNDKDRQPADSYENMQKR
;
A
#
# COMPACT_ATOMS: atom_id res chain seq x y z
N ALA A 1 -28.92 14.39 21.79
CA ALA A 1 -27.49 14.27 22.11
C ALA A 1 -26.79 13.61 20.93
N ILE A 2 -26.15 14.40 20.05
CA ILE A 2 -25.37 13.87 18.94
C ILE A 2 -23.93 13.81 19.45
N ALA A 3 -23.51 12.64 19.89
CA ALA A 3 -22.13 12.41 20.27
C ALA A 3 -21.29 12.39 18.99
N THR A 4 -20.61 13.50 18.71
CA THR A 4 -19.45 13.55 17.83
C THR A 4 -18.37 12.62 18.40
N ALA A 5 -18.27 11.42 17.85
CA ALA A 5 -17.12 10.55 18.07
C ALA A 5 -15.94 11.08 17.27
N PHE A 6 -15.21 12.04 17.82
CA PHE A 6 -13.80 12.19 17.48
C PHE A 6 -13.07 10.98 18.06
N ALA A 7 -13.02 9.90 17.29
CA ALA A 7 -12.08 8.83 17.59
C ALA A 7 -10.67 9.45 17.58
N PRO A 8 -9.85 9.24 18.63
CA PRO A 8 -8.48 9.71 18.58
C PRO A 8 -7.81 9.05 17.36
N ALA A 9 -7.04 9.83 16.60
CA ALA A 9 -6.21 9.27 15.54
C ALA A 9 -5.40 8.12 16.15
N ALA A 10 -5.58 6.91 15.63
CA ALA A 10 -4.84 5.76 16.12
C ALA A 10 -3.35 6.11 16.10
N ALA A 11 -2.66 5.89 17.22
CA ALA A 11 -1.22 6.07 17.26
C ALA A 11 -0.59 5.21 16.16
N GLY A 12 0.18 5.82 15.27
CA GLY A 12 0.87 5.10 14.20
C GLY A 12 1.92 4.13 14.76
N TYR A 13 2.48 3.30 13.88
CA TYR A 13 3.55 2.38 14.24
C TYR A 13 4.79 3.11 14.77
N LYS A 14 5.43 2.50 15.77
CA LYS A 14 6.73 2.86 16.32
C LYS A 14 7.77 1.81 15.93
N VAL A 15 9.05 2.20 16.01
CA VAL A 15 10.15 1.24 15.84
C VAL A 15 10.05 0.14 16.89
N GLY A 16 10.06 -1.12 16.44
CA GLY A 16 9.91 -2.29 17.30
C GLY A 16 8.47 -2.83 17.37
N ASP A 17 7.47 -2.10 16.85
CA ASP A 17 6.12 -2.61 16.76
C ASP A 17 6.03 -3.73 15.72
N THR A 18 5.21 -4.74 16.00
CA THR A 18 4.85 -5.77 15.03
C THR A 18 3.90 -5.18 13.99
N ALA A 19 4.33 -5.16 12.72
CA ALA A 19 3.45 -4.78 11.63
C ALA A 19 2.29 -5.79 11.51
N ARG A 20 1.05 -5.28 11.47
CA ARG A 20 -0.12 -6.12 11.27
C ARG A 20 -0.16 -6.63 9.83
N ASP A 21 -0.40 -7.93 9.67
CA ASP A 21 -0.61 -8.51 8.37
C ASP A 21 -1.95 -8.07 7.74
N PHE A 22 -2.08 -8.26 6.44
CA PHE A 22 -3.28 -7.94 5.67
C PHE A 22 -3.57 -9.03 4.66
N ASN A 23 -4.77 -9.03 4.09
CA ASN A 23 -5.11 -9.91 2.98
C ASN A 23 -5.85 -9.09 1.92
N LEU A 24 -5.11 -8.60 0.93
CA LEU A 24 -5.60 -7.65 -0.07
C LEU A 24 -5.48 -8.24 -1.47
N LYS A 25 -6.43 -7.89 -2.34
CA LYS A 25 -6.45 -8.33 -3.74
C LYS A 25 -5.47 -7.49 -4.55
N ASN A 26 -4.50 -8.14 -5.19
CA ASN A 26 -3.56 -7.54 -6.12
C ASN A 26 -4.17 -7.36 -7.53
N ILE A 27 -3.54 -6.56 -8.38
CA ILE A 27 -4.01 -6.25 -9.75
C ILE A 27 -4.10 -7.47 -10.68
N ASP A 28 -3.37 -8.55 -10.36
CA ASP A 28 -3.44 -9.84 -11.05
C ASP A 28 -4.58 -10.75 -10.53
N GLY A 29 -5.39 -10.24 -9.59
CA GLY A 29 -6.51 -10.93 -8.98
C GLY A 29 -6.14 -11.87 -7.83
N LYS A 30 -4.85 -12.06 -7.53
CA LYS A 30 -4.41 -12.89 -6.41
C LYS A 30 -4.51 -12.14 -5.10
N MET A 31 -4.72 -12.90 -4.01
CA MET A 31 -4.66 -12.35 -2.67
C MET A 31 -3.21 -12.31 -2.19
N VAL A 32 -2.80 -11.18 -1.61
CA VAL A 32 -1.44 -10.94 -1.11
C VAL A 32 -1.50 -10.48 0.34
N SER A 33 -0.61 -11.05 1.15
CA SER A 33 -0.29 -10.68 2.52
C SER A 33 1.22 -10.47 2.67
N LEU A 34 1.70 -9.92 3.78
CA LEU A 34 3.13 -9.90 4.08
C LEU A 34 3.67 -11.33 4.17
N GLU A 35 2.96 -12.20 4.87
CA GLU A 35 3.35 -13.61 5.10
C GLU A 35 3.39 -14.44 3.80
N SER A 36 2.59 -14.08 2.78
CA SER A 36 2.52 -14.82 1.51
C SER A 36 3.74 -14.66 0.61
N ILE A 37 4.63 -13.69 0.89
CA ILE A 37 5.77 -13.39 0.04
C ILE A 37 6.98 -14.23 0.49
N GLU A 38 7.19 -15.35 -0.20
CA GLU A 38 8.26 -16.29 0.09
C GLU A 38 9.66 -15.64 -0.03
N GLY A 39 10.54 -15.96 0.92
CA GLY A 39 11.94 -15.52 0.89
C GLY A 39 12.18 -14.04 1.25
N ALA A 40 11.15 -13.31 1.66
CA ALA A 40 11.30 -11.93 2.13
C ALA A 40 12.09 -11.88 3.46
N LYS A 41 13.09 -11.00 3.52
CA LYS A 41 13.85 -10.64 4.73
C LYS A 41 13.24 -9.44 5.44
N GLY A 42 12.39 -8.71 4.74
CA GLY A 42 11.64 -7.55 5.22
C GLY A 42 10.82 -6.97 4.07
N TYR A 43 10.10 -5.88 4.34
CA TYR A 43 9.16 -5.29 3.36
C TYR A 43 9.30 -3.78 3.35
N ILE A 44 9.10 -3.19 2.18
CA ILE A 44 8.92 -1.75 2.03
C ILE A 44 7.45 -1.52 1.67
N VAL A 45 6.64 -1.11 2.65
CA VAL A 45 5.20 -0.85 2.43
C VAL A 45 4.98 0.62 2.11
N ILE A 46 4.35 0.91 0.98
CA ILE A 46 4.08 2.29 0.53
C ILE A 46 2.59 2.44 0.22
N PHE A 47 1.95 3.39 0.90
CA PHE A 47 0.59 3.81 0.55
C PHE A 47 0.66 4.86 -0.57
N THR A 48 -0.03 4.60 -1.69
CA THR A 48 -0.03 5.44 -2.89
C THR A 48 -1.43 5.51 -3.51
N CYS A 49 -1.60 6.22 -4.62
CA CYS A 49 -2.88 6.43 -5.31
C CYS A 49 -2.65 6.62 -6.82
N ASN A 50 -3.72 6.56 -7.60
CA ASN A 50 -3.71 6.79 -9.05
C ASN A 50 -3.88 8.25 -9.43
N HIS A 51 -4.58 9.04 -8.63
CA HIS A 51 -4.97 10.39 -9.04
C HIS A 51 -4.00 11.49 -8.54
N CYS A 52 -3.36 11.31 -7.39
CA CYS A 52 -2.64 12.38 -6.72
C CYS A 52 -1.37 12.77 -7.51
N PRO A 53 -1.12 14.07 -7.76
CA PRO A 53 0.03 14.51 -8.57
C PRO A 53 1.38 14.10 -7.95
N TYR A 54 1.47 14.09 -6.62
CA TYR A 54 2.68 13.64 -5.91
C TYR A 54 2.94 12.14 -6.06
N ALA A 55 1.89 11.32 -5.98
CA ALA A 55 2.02 9.87 -6.17
C ALA A 55 2.47 9.53 -7.59
N LYS A 56 1.94 10.23 -8.60
CA LYS A 56 2.40 10.12 -9.99
C LYS A 56 3.87 10.52 -10.14
N ALA A 57 4.24 11.67 -9.58
CA ALA A 57 5.62 12.17 -9.67
C ALA A 57 6.66 11.25 -8.99
N TYR A 58 6.24 10.44 -8.00
CA TYR A 58 7.12 9.52 -7.28
C TYR A 58 7.09 8.08 -7.82
N GLU A 59 6.25 7.76 -8.80
CA GLU A 59 6.02 6.39 -9.27
C GLU A 59 7.30 5.70 -9.73
N ASP A 60 8.08 6.34 -10.61
CA ASP A 60 9.34 5.79 -11.09
C ASP A 60 10.32 5.48 -9.95
N ARG A 61 10.34 6.33 -8.91
CA ARG A 61 11.20 6.11 -7.73
C ARG A 61 10.75 4.90 -6.91
N ILE A 62 9.45 4.65 -6.80
CA ILE A 62 8.90 3.47 -6.13
C ILE A 62 9.28 2.20 -6.91
N ILE A 63 9.17 2.25 -8.24
CA ILE A 63 9.56 1.14 -9.13
C ILE A 63 11.06 0.86 -9.00
N ASP A 64 11.90 1.89 -9.02
CA ASP A 64 13.35 1.74 -8.89
C ASP A 64 13.75 1.21 -7.50
N LEU A 65 13.02 1.59 -6.45
CA LEU A 65 13.20 1.04 -5.12
C LEU A 65 12.94 -0.47 -5.10
N HIS A 66 11.85 -0.92 -5.74
CA HIS A 66 11.54 -2.34 -5.86
C HIS A 66 12.64 -3.07 -6.65
N LYS A 67 13.00 -2.58 -7.84
CA LYS A 67 14.04 -3.18 -8.70
C LYS A 67 15.37 -3.33 -7.96
N LYS A 68 15.73 -2.36 -7.12
CA LYS A 68 16.96 -2.37 -6.35
C LYS A 68 16.93 -3.35 -5.18
N TYR A 69 15.84 -3.38 -4.40
CA TYR A 69 15.83 -4.04 -3.09
C TYR A 69 15.09 -5.38 -3.06
N ALA A 70 14.16 -5.63 -3.99
CA ALA A 70 13.49 -6.93 -4.08
C ALA A 70 14.48 -8.09 -4.31
N PRO A 71 15.48 -8.00 -5.21
CA PRO A 71 16.49 -9.06 -5.38
C PRO A 71 17.35 -9.31 -4.12
N LEU A 72 17.40 -8.34 -3.19
CA LEU A 72 18.12 -8.46 -1.93
C LEU A 72 17.27 -9.06 -0.80
N GLY A 73 15.98 -9.29 -1.05
CA GLY A 73 15.01 -9.82 -0.10
C GLY A 73 14.09 -8.78 0.54
N TYR A 74 14.04 -7.55 0.03
CA TYR A 74 13.19 -6.47 0.56
C TYR A 74 12.23 -5.93 -0.52
N PRO A 75 11.20 -6.70 -0.91
CA PRO A 75 10.23 -6.28 -1.90
C PRO A 75 9.42 -5.07 -1.43
N VAL A 76 9.03 -4.24 -2.40
CA VAL A 76 8.03 -3.18 -2.20
C VAL A 76 6.63 -3.75 -2.32
N VAL A 77 5.76 -3.39 -1.37
CA VAL A 77 4.31 -3.61 -1.42
C VAL A 77 3.63 -2.24 -1.52
N ALA A 78 3.06 -1.94 -2.70
CA ALA A 78 2.32 -0.70 -2.92
C ALA A 78 0.83 -0.93 -2.66
N ILE A 79 0.22 -0.12 -1.79
CA ILE A 79 -1.18 -0.25 -1.39
C ILE A 79 -1.93 1.04 -1.74
N ASN A 80 -3.08 0.91 -2.40
CA ASN A 80 -4.00 2.02 -2.60
C ASN A 80 -5.15 1.95 -1.57
N PRO A 81 -5.17 2.84 -0.55
CA PRO A 81 -6.19 2.80 0.51
C PRO A 81 -7.43 3.64 0.18
N ASN A 82 -7.49 4.27 -1.00
CA ASN A 82 -8.52 5.26 -1.29
C ASN A 82 -9.86 4.62 -1.61
N ASP A 83 -10.93 5.32 -1.23
CA ASP A 83 -12.30 4.94 -1.54
C ASP A 83 -12.63 5.26 -3.00
N LYS A 84 -12.85 4.21 -3.80
CA LYS A 84 -13.18 4.31 -5.23
C LYS A 84 -14.48 5.09 -5.50
N ASP A 85 -15.43 5.12 -4.58
CA ASP A 85 -16.70 5.80 -4.79
C ASP A 85 -16.53 7.32 -4.61
N ARG A 86 -15.52 7.73 -3.83
CA ARG A 86 -15.11 9.14 -3.69
C ARG A 86 -14.10 9.56 -4.74
N GLN A 87 -13.19 8.66 -5.13
CA GLN A 87 -12.14 8.90 -6.12
C GLN A 87 -12.14 7.77 -7.17
N PRO A 88 -12.98 7.86 -8.22
CA PRO A 88 -13.11 6.79 -9.22
C PRO A 88 -11.82 6.42 -9.95
N ALA A 89 -10.87 7.35 -10.07
CA ALA A 89 -9.56 7.09 -10.65
C ALA A 89 -8.73 6.07 -9.85
N ASP A 90 -9.02 5.91 -8.55
CA ASP A 90 -8.36 4.95 -7.66
C ASP A 90 -9.03 3.57 -7.64
N SER A 91 -10.01 3.32 -8.53
CA SER A 91 -10.66 2.01 -8.62
C SER A 91 -9.68 0.89 -8.98
N TYR A 92 -10.05 -0.35 -8.62
CA TYR A 92 -9.28 -1.54 -8.96
C TYR A 92 -9.03 -1.67 -10.46
N GLU A 93 -10.06 -1.43 -11.27
CA GLU A 93 -10.00 -1.50 -12.74
C GLU A 93 -9.04 -0.45 -13.30
N ASN A 94 -8.91 0.71 -12.66
CA ASN A 94 -7.98 1.75 -13.08
C ASN A 94 -6.55 1.47 -12.59
N MET A 95 -6.36 0.81 -11.44
CA MET A 95 -5.05 0.31 -11.03
C MET A 95 -4.48 -0.71 -12.03
N GLN A 96 -5.32 -1.54 -12.66
CA GLN A 96 -4.87 -2.53 -13.64
C GLN A 96 -4.43 -1.93 -14.99
N LYS A 97 -4.86 -0.71 -15.32
CA LYS A 97 -4.55 -0.03 -16.60
C LYS A 97 -3.32 0.85 -16.53
N ARG A 98 -2.79 1.06 -15.32
CA ARG A 98 -1.73 2.00 -15.03
C ARG A 98 -0.35 1.37 -15.26
#